data_AF-A0A7G8JQB0-F1
#
_entry.id   AF-A0A7G8JQB0-F1
#
_cell.length_a   1.000
_cell.length_b   1.000
_cell.length_c   1.000
_cell.angle_alpha   90.00
_cell.angle_beta   90.00
_cell.angle_gamma   90.00
#
_symmetry.space_group_name_H-M   'P 1'
#
loop_
_entity.id
_entity.type
_entity.pdbx_description
1 polymer ?
#
loop_
_entity_poly.entity_id
_entity_poly.type
_entity_poly.pdbx_seq_one_letter_code
_entity_poly.pdbx_strand_id
1 'polypeptide(L)'
;MARATALETAERVDQLQVMILEGEPNTSCLAFARKEWGISRARGYELLKRAWTQIKADVDETGIDRQELLAWSIQTLMAAAGQAKQQKNPGAVVACIKQLDWMTGLGINSNSGHRVHRARQ
;
A
#
# COMPACT_ATOMS: atom_id res chain seq x y z
N MET A 1 -20.52 4.23 21.48
CA MET A 1 -19.27 3.49 21.19
C MET A 1 -18.19 4.04 22.12
N ALA A 2 -17.71 3.24 23.07
CA ALA A 2 -16.61 3.66 23.93
C ALA A 2 -15.36 3.90 23.08
N ARG A 3 -14.62 4.98 23.38
CA ARG A 3 -13.39 5.32 22.67
C ARG A 3 -12.35 4.25 23.02
N ALA A 4 -11.82 3.56 22.00
CA ALA A 4 -10.73 2.60 22.20
C ALA A 4 -9.57 3.29 22.95
N THR A 5 -9.02 2.60 23.92
CA THR A 5 -7.84 3.01 24.67
C THR A 5 -6.62 3.10 23.74
N ALA A 6 -5.56 3.77 24.19
CA ALA A 6 -4.34 3.91 23.41
C ALA A 6 -3.70 2.54 23.09
N LEU A 7 -3.76 1.61 24.05
CA LEU A 7 -3.32 0.22 23.90
C LEU A 7 -4.12 -0.54 22.84
N GLU A 8 -5.46 -0.53 22.94
CA GLU A 8 -6.31 -1.17 21.93
C GLU A 8 -6.12 -0.55 20.53
N THR A 9 -5.78 0.73 20.46
CA THR A 9 -5.48 1.37 19.17
C THR A 9 -4.16 0.86 18.59
N ALA A 10 -3.14 0.65 19.41
CA ALA A 10 -1.86 0.09 18.99
C ALA A 10 -2.01 -1.35 18.50
N GLU A 11 -2.66 -2.22 19.28
CA GLU A 11 -2.92 -3.62 18.91
C GLU A 11 -3.66 -3.76 17.57
N ARG A 12 -4.65 -2.89 17.33
CA ARG A 12 -5.38 -2.85 16.05
C ARG A 12 -4.48 -2.46 14.88
N VAL A 13 -3.52 -1.56 15.11
CA VAL A 13 -2.58 -1.16 14.07
C VAL A 13 -1.59 -2.29 13.79
N ASP A 14 -1.09 -2.97 14.82
CA ASP A 14 -0.19 -4.11 14.68
C ASP A 14 -0.88 -5.28 13.93
N GLN A 15 -2.14 -5.57 14.24
CA GLN A 15 -2.92 -6.58 13.49
C GLN A 15 -3.10 -6.20 12.00
N LEU A 16 -3.37 -4.92 11.70
CA LEU A 16 -3.45 -4.45 10.31
C LEU A 16 -2.09 -4.52 9.61
N GLN A 17 -1.00 -4.25 10.33
CA GLN A 17 0.35 -4.36 9.80
C GLN A 17 0.65 -5.79 9.38
N VAL A 18 0.34 -6.79 10.21
CA VAL A 18 0.51 -8.21 9.86
C VAL A 18 -0.26 -8.55 8.58
N MET A 19 -1.54 -8.19 8.49
CA MET A 19 -2.34 -8.46 7.30
C MET A 19 -1.77 -7.80 6.04
N ILE A 20 -1.29 -6.56 6.14
CA ILE A 20 -0.66 -5.84 5.02
C ILE A 20 0.62 -6.57 4.56
N LEU A 21 1.44 -7.03 5.51
CA LEU A 21 2.68 -7.76 5.21
C LEU A 21 2.43 -9.16 4.64
N GLU A 22 1.30 -9.78 4.97
CA GLU A 22 0.82 -11.03 4.36
C GLU A 22 0.31 -10.83 2.92
N GLY A 23 0.24 -9.58 2.44
CA GLY A 23 -0.18 -9.24 1.09
C GLY A 23 -1.69 -9.02 0.93
N GLU A 24 -2.44 -8.89 2.03
CA GLU A 24 -3.87 -8.58 1.95
C GLU A 24 -4.09 -7.17 1.39
N PRO A 25 -5.01 -6.99 0.41
CA PRO A 25 -5.29 -5.68 -0.13
C PRO A 25 -5.98 -4.81 0.93
N ASN A 26 -5.74 -3.49 0.86
CA ASN A 26 -6.30 -2.50 1.80
C ASN A 26 -7.83 -2.62 1.98
N THR A 27 -8.55 -3.09 0.96
CA THR A 27 -10.00 -3.35 1.02
C THR A 27 -10.35 -4.52 1.95
N SER A 28 -9.57 -5.60 1.96
CA SER A 28 -9.71 -6.74 2.86
C SER A 28 -9.44 -6.32 4.30
N CYS A 29 -8.32 -5.62 4.54
CA CYS A 29 -7.95 -5.12 5.87
C CYS A 29 -9.02 -4.17 6.43
N LEU A 30 -9.60 -3.31 5.58
CA LEU A 30 -10.70 -2.43 5.97
C LEU A 30 -12.01 -3.19 6.26
N ALA A 31 -12.32 -4.23 5.48
CA ALA A 31 -13.50 -5.07 5.71
C ALA A 31 -13.37 -5.83 7.05
N PHE A 32 -12.18 -6.38 7.32
CA PHE A 32 -11.83 -6.99 8.60
C PHE A 32 -12.02 -6.01 9.76
N ALA A 33 -11.38 -4.83 9.71
CA ALA A 33 -11.44 -3.83 10.77
C ALA A 33 -12.89 -3.40 11.10
N ARG A 34 -13.74 -3.29 10.08
CA ARG A 34 -15.16 -2.96 10.24
C ARG A 34 -15.97 -4.07 10.88
N LYS A 35 -15.69 -5.34 10.51
CA LYS A 35 -16.39 -6.51 11.02
C LYS A 35 -15.97 -6.82 12.46
N GLU A 36 -14.67 -6.79 12.73
CA GLU A 36 -14.08 -7.20 14.01
C GLU A 36 -14.26 -6.13 15.09
N TRP A 37 -14.03 -4.86 14.75
CA TRP A 37 -14.02 -3.76 15.74
C TRP A 37 -15.23 -2.83 15.65
N GLY A 38 -16.14 -3.08 14.71
CA GLY A 38 -17.35 -2.26 14.53
C GLY A 38 -17.06 -0.79 14.20
N ILE A 39 -15.87 -0.47 13.68
CA ILE A 39 -15.46 0.92 13.44
C ILE A 39 -15.98 1.48 12.12
N SER A 40 -16.09 2.81 12.04
CA SER A 40 -16.47 3.49 10.80
C SER A 40 -15.39 3.34 9.73
N ARG A 41 -15.78 3.51 8.46
CA ARG A 41 -14.85 3.43 7.32
C ARG A 41 -13.71 4.45 7.43
N ALA A 42 -14.02 5.67 7.85
CA ALA A 42 -13.02 6.73 8.04
C ALA A 42 -11.99 6.33 9.12
N ARG A 43 -12.46 5.82 10.26
CA ARG A 43 -11.58 5.35 11.33
C ARG A 43 -10.74 4.16 10.90
N GLY A 44 -11.28 3.25 10.10
CA GLY A 44 -10.53 2.14 9.53
C GLY A 44 -9.38 2.60 8.64
N TYR A 45 -9.61 3.59 7.77
CA TYR A 45 -8.54 4.17 6.95
C TYR A 45 -7.48 4.93 7.77
N GLU A 46 -7.88 5.59 8.87
CA GLU A 46 -6.91 6.22 9.79
C GLU A 46 -5.97 5.19 10.42
N LEU A 47 -6.50 4.06 10.88
CA LEU A 47 -5.68 2.97 11.45
C LEU A 47 -4.79 2.34 10.38
N LEU A 48 -5.32 2.13 9.17
CA LEU A 48 -4.55 1.63 8.03
C LEU A 48 -3.37 2.54 7.70
N LYS A 49 -3.59 3.86 7.71
CA LYS A 49 -2.53 4.85 7.46
C LYS A 49 -1.42 4.78 8.52
N ARG A 50 -1.78 4.53 9.78
CA ARG A 50 -0.80 4.33 10.86
C ARG A 50 0.01 3.05 10.65
N ALA A 51 -0.64 1.94 10.29
CA ALA A 51 0.05 0.68 9.99
C ALA A 51 1.09 0.86 8.87
N TRP A 52 0.71 1.53 7.77
CA TRP A 52 1.64 1.87 6.70
C TRP A 52 2.79 2.78 7.14
N THR A 53 2.56 3.66 8.11
CA THR A 53 3.60 4.54 8.65
C THR A 53 4.58 3.76 9.53
N GLN A 54 4.10 2.81 10.34
CA GLN A 54 4.93 1.89 11.12
C GLN A 54 5.75 0.98 10.21
N ILE A 55 5.14 0.33 9.22
CA ILE A 55 5.88 -0.48 8.23
C ILE A 55 7.01 0.32 7.59
N LYS A 56 6.75 1.58 7.24
CA LYS A 56 7.79 2.45 6.69
C LYS A 56 8.90 2.73 7.71
N ALA A 57 8.55 3.04 8.95
CA ALA A 57 9.54 3.27 10.01
C ALA A 57 10.38 2.01 10.29
N ASP A 58 9.75 0.83 10.30
CA ASP A 58 10.43 -0.45 10.49
C ASP A 58 11.37 -0.77 9.33
N VAL A 59 10.96 -0.48 8.08
CA VAL A 59 11.84 -0.60 6.91
C VAL A 59 13.03 0.36 7.00
N ASP A 60 12.81 1.59 7.45
CA ASP A 60 13.86 2.58 7.65
C ASP A 60 14.81 2.19 8.81
N GLU A 61 14.30 1.56 9.89
CA GLU A 61 15.06 1.13 11.07
C GLU A 61 15.81 -0.19 10.86
N THR A 62 15.24 -1.13 10.12
CA THR A 62 15.90 -2.40 9.76
C THR A 62 17.05 -2.23 8.79
N GLY A 63 17.25 -1.02 8.25
CA GLY A 63 18.37 -0.72 7.37
C GLY A 63 18.27 -1.42 6.01
N ILE A 64 17.06 -1.85 5.61
CA ILE A 64 16.81 -2.30 4.24
C ILE A 64 17.22 -1.17 3.32
N ASP A 65 18.23 -1.40 2.50
CA ASP A 65 18.69 -0.39 1.59
C ASP A 65 17.52 -0.01 0.68
N ARG A 66 17.36 1.29 0.43
CA ARG A 66 16.31 1.81 -0.46
C ARG A 66 16.36 1.11 -1.82
N GLN A 67 17.54 0.67 -2.24
CA GLN A 67 17.74 -0.11 -3.46
C GLN A 67 17.16 -1.53 -3.37
N GLU A 68 17.32 -2.22 -2.24
CA GLU A 68 16.75 -3.56 -2.01
C GLU A 68 15.22 -3.52 -1.97
N LEU A 69 14.64 -2.52 -1.29
CA LEU A 69 13.19 -2.31 -1.29
C LEU A 69 12.65 -2.02 -2.70
N LEU A 70 13.40 -1.23 -3.47
CA LEU A 70 13.05 -0.90 -4.86
C LEU A 70 13.13 -2.14 -5.76
N ALA A 71 14.16 -2.97 -5.60
CA ALA A 71 14.31 -4.24 -6.31
C ALA A 71 13.15 -5.20 -5.99
N TRP A 72 12.80 -5.33 -4.71
CA TRP A 72 11.68 -6.18 -4.29
C TRP A 72 10.34 -5.66 -4.82
N SER A 73 10.11 -4.35 -4.78
CA SER A 73 8.91 -3.72 -5.32
C SER A 73 8.76 -3.94 -6.83
N ILE A 74 9.86 -3.86 -7.58
CA ILE A 74 9.91 -4.15 -9.03
C ILE A 74 9.55 -5.62 -9.29
N GLN A 75 10.14 -6.55 -8.53
CA GLN A 75 9.83 -7.97 -8.66
C GLN A 75 8.34 -8.25 -8.38
N THR A 76 7.79 -7.69 -7.31
CA THR A 76 6.39 -7.87 -6.93
C THR A 76 5.44 -7.28 -7.97
N LEU A 77 5.75 -6.10 -8.54
CA LEU A 77 4.98 -5.52 -9.64
C LEU A 77 5.01 -6.38 -10.91
N MET A 78 6.15 -6.98 -11.26
CA MET A 78 6.26 -7.90 -12.39
C MET A 78 5.45 -9.18 -12.16
N ALA A 79 5.51 -9.75 -10.96
CA ALA A 79 4.74 -10.93 -10.59
C ALA A 79 3.22 -10.66 -10.65
N ALA A 80 2.77 -9.52 -10.09
CA ALA A 80 1.38 -9.08 -10.16
C ALA A 80 0.91 -8.83 -11.59
N ALA A 81 1.74 -8.22 -12.45
CA ALA A 81 1.44 -8.07 -13.87
C ALA A 81 1.32 -9.44 -14.58
N GLY A 82 2.19 -10.40 -14.23
CA GLY A 82 2.11 -11.78 -14.72
C GLY A 82 0.80 -12.47 -14.35
N GLN A 83 0.37 -12.35 -13.10
CA GLN A 83 -0.91 -12.87 -12.63
C GLN A 83 -2.09 -12.18 -13.30
N ALA A 84 -2.08 -10.85 -13.41
CA ALA A 84 -3.12 -10.08 -14.09
C ALA A 84 -3.27 -10.48 -15.56
N LYS A 85 -2.15 -10.81 -16.24
CA LYS A 85 -2.16 -11.34 -17.60
C LYS A 85 -2.84 -12.70 -17.68
N GLN A 86 -2.55 -13.60 -16.75
CA GLN A 86 -3.21 -14.92 -16.66
C GLN A 86 -4.72 -14.79 -16.41
N GLN A 87 -5.12 -13.84 -15.59
CA GLN A 87 -6.52 -13.54 -15.29
C GLN A 87 -7.25 -12.77 -16.41
N LYS A 88 -6.60 -12.51 -17.54
CA LYS A 88 -7.12 -11.70 -18.66
C LYS A 88 -7.64 -10.33 -18.21
N ASN A 89 -6.96 -9.72 -17.23
CA ASN A 89 -7.28 -8.38 -16.73
C ASN A 89 -6.28 -7.36 -17.29
N PRO A 90 -6.50 -6.82 -18.50
CA PRO A 90 -5.56 -5.89 -19.13
C PRO A 90 -5.40 -4.58 -18.34
N GLY A 91 -6.44 -4.15 -17.62
CA GLY A 91 -6.39 -2.93 -16.81
C GLY A 91 -5.38 -3.04 -15.67
N ALA A 92 -5.36 -4.18 -14.97
CA ALA A 92 -4.39 -4.43 -13.91
C ALA A 92 -2.95 -4.57 -14.46
N VAL A 93 -2.77 -5.21 -15.62
CA VAL A 93 -1.45 -5.31 -16.28
C VAL A 93 -0.90 -3.92 -16.63
N VAL A 94 -1.72 -3.07 -17.26
CA VAL A 94 -1.31 -1.70 -17.64
C VAL A 94 -1.00 -0.86 -16.41
N ALA A 95 -1.78 -0.99 -15.33
CA ALA A 95 -1.53 -0.29 -14.07
C ALA A 95 -0.18 -0.69 -13.45
N CYS A 96 0.13 -2.00 -13.39
CA CYS A 96 1.41 -2.49 -12.88
C CYS A 96 2.59 -2.03 -13.73
N ILE A 97 2.48 -2.10 -15.06
CA ILE A 97 3.54 -1.64 -15.97
C ILE A 97 3.77 -0.13 -15.86
N LYS A 98 2.70 0.66 -15.73
CA LYS A 98 2.80 2.13 -15.55
C LYS A 98 3.53 2.49 -14.25
N GLN A 99 3.23 1.77 -13.17
CA GLN A 99 3.92 1.98 -11.89
C GLN A 99 5.40 1.56 -11.98
N LEU A 100 5.69 0.46 -12.69
CA LEU A 100 7.06 0.01 -12.93
C LEU A 100 7.87 1.02 -13.76
N ASP A 101 7.31 1.53 -14.86
CA ASP A 101 7.92 2.59 -15.70
C ASP A 101 8.24 3.86 -14.90
N TRP A 102 7.36 4.23 -13.97
CA TRP A 102 7.59 5.35 -13.06
C TRP A 102 8.73 5.08 -12.07
N MET A 103 8.80 3.88 -11.51
CA MET A 103 9.84 3.50 -10.53
C MET A 103 11.23 3.33 -11.17
N THR A 104 11.30 2.85 -12.41
CA THR A 104 12.55 2.64 -13.14
C THR A 104 12.97 3.83 -13.99
N GLY A 105 12.15 4.89 -14.06
CA GLY A 105 12.45 6.11 -14.82
C GLY A 105 12.58 5.89 -16.33
N LEU A 106 11.97 4.82 -16.87
CA LEU A 106 12.12 4.45 -18.28
C LEU A 106 11.40 5.41 -19.24
N GLY A 107 10.51 6.28 -18.71
CA GLY A 107 10.01 7.44 -19.43
C GLY A 107 8.95 7.14 -20.49
N ILE A 108 8.58 5.87 -20.70
CA ILE A 108 7.77 5.45 -21.87
C ILE A 108 6.31 5.91 -21.72
N ASN A 109 5.78 6.01 -20.49
CA ASN A 109 4.42 6.45 -20.19
C ASN A 109 4.35 7.84 -19.51
N SER A 110 5.49 8.54 -19.41
CA SER A 110 5.60 9.80 -18.66
C SER A 110 4.86 10.99 -19.30
N ASN A 111 4.45 10.88 -20.56
CA ASN A 111 3.73 11.94 -21.27
C ASN A 111 2.20 11.93 -21.09
N SER A 112 1.61 10.91 -20.45
CA SER A 112 0.16 10.92 -20.15
C SER A 112 -0.14 11.53 -18.77
N GLY A 113 -0.02 12.86 -18.70
CA GLY A 113 -0.79 13.74 -17.82
C GLY A 113 -0.93 13.35 -16.35
N HIS A 114 0.09 13.64 -15.53
CA HIS A 114 -0.16 14.13 -14.19
C HIS A 114 0.30 15.59 -14.12
N ARG A 115 -0.66 16.50 -14.35
CA ARG A 115 -0.58 17.85 -13.81
C ARG A 115 -0.55 17.71 -12.29
N VAL A 116 0.65 17.52 -11.75
CA VAL A 116 0.91 17.81 -10.34
C VAL A 116 0.63 19.30 -10.21
N HIS A 117 -0.52 19.65 -9.61
CA HIS A 117 -0.77 20.99 -9.14
C HIS A 117 0.27 21.30 -8.07
N ARG A 118 1.43 21.78 -8.53
CA ARG A 118 2.40 22.48 -7.69
C ARG A 118 1.74 23.83 -7.40
N ALA A 119 0.98 23.87 -6.30
CA ALA A 119 0.57 25.14 -5.72
C ALA A 119 1.84 25.94 -5.47
N ARG A 120 2.01 27.01 -6.26
CA ARG A 120 3.05 28.00 -6.07
C ARG A 120 2.78 28.73 -4.75
N GLN A 121 3.79 28.78 -3.89
CA GLN A 121 4.01 29.94 -3.03
C GLN A 121 4.52 31.09 -3.89
#